data_AF-A0A1Q9LJ77-F1
#
_entry.id   AF-A0A1Q9LJ77-F1
#
_cell.length_a   1.000
_cell.length_b   1.000
_cell.length_c   1.000
_cell.angle_alpha   90.00
_cell.angle_beta   90.00
_cell.angle_gamma   90.00
#
_symmetry.space_group_name_H-M   'P 1'
#
loop_
_entity.id
_entity.type
_entity.pdbx_description
1 polymer ?
#
loop_
_entity_poly.entity_id
_entity_poly.type
_entity_poly.pdbx_seq_one_letter_code
_entity_poly.pdbx_strand_id
1 'polypeptide(L)'
;MSPGWWAAATALLAAAALAGALLRRRARRARSRFRLVLDEVALEVSGLADDLAALPRRCGGVVAEQRRRSTLAHREASRLLAAARTPADLGAACAIARGSRDDLRIVREGA
;
A
#
# COMPACT_ATOMS: atom_id res chain seq x y z
N MET A 1 -29.06 -28.16 -43.40
CA MET A 1 -28.52 -27.30 -42.33
C MET A 1 -27.29 -27.99 -41.77
N SER A 2 -26.09 -27.50 -42.07
CA SER A 2 -24.84 -28.23 -41.79
C SER A 2 -24.47 -28.20 -40.29
N PRO A 3 -24.14 -29.32 -39.64
CA PRO A 3 -23.86 -29.35 -38.20
C PRO A 3 -22.62 -28.54 -37.76
N GLY A 4 -21.77 -28.12 -38.70
CA GLY A 4 -20.52 -27.39 -38.43
C GLY A 4 -20.68 -25.97 -37.88
N TRP A 5 -21.78 -25.26 -38.16
CA TRP A 5 -21.94 -23.87 -37.69
C TRP A 5 -22.30 -23.78 -36.20
N TRP A 6 -23.06 -24.75 -35.68
CA TRP A 6 -23.34 -24.87 -34.25
C TRP A 6 -22.08 -25.17 -33.44
N ALA A 7 -21.24 -26.10 -33.94
CA ALA A 7 -19.97 -26.43 -33.30
C ALA A 7 -19.04 -25.21 -33.23
N ALA A 8 -18.91 -24.45 -34.33
CA ALA A 8 -18.11 -23.22 -34.36
C ALA A 8 -18.66 -22.14 -33.42
N ALA A 9 -19.98 -21.96 -33.35
CA ALA A 9 -20.61 -21.00 -32.45
C ALA A 9 -20.40 -21.37 -30.97
N THR A 10 -20.53 -22.66 -30.62
CA THR A 10 -20.27 -23.13 -29.24
C THR A 10 -18.79 -23.00 -28.85
N ALA A 11 -17.87 -23.23 -29.78
CA ALA A 11 -16.44 -23.07 -29.53
C ALA A 11 -16.07 -21.59 -29.27
N LEU A 12 -16.64 -20.66 -30.03
CA LEU A 12 -16.47 -19.21 -29.81
C LEU A 12 -17.04 -18.74 -28.46
N LEU A 13 -18.24 -19.20 -28.10
CA LEU A 13 -18.84 -18.90 -26.80
C LEU A 13 -18.02 -19.48 -25.64
N ALA A 14 -17.53 -20.72 -25.77
CA ALA A 14 -16.67 -21.34 -24.76
C ALA A 14 -15.33 -20.61 -24.62
N ALA A 15 -14.71 -20.19 -25.73
CA ALA A 15 -13.48 -19.41 -25.71
C ALA A 15 -13.67 -18.03 -25.05
N ALA A 16 -14.78 -17.34 -25.36
CA ALA A 16 -15.13 -16.07 -24.72
C ALA A 16 -15.39 -16.24 -23.21
N ALA A 17 -16.07 -17.31 -22.81
CA ALA A 17 -16.33 -17.62 -21.40
C ALA A 17 -15.03 -17.92 -20.63
N LEU A 18 -14.12 -18.71 -21.22
CA LEU A 18 -12.80 -19.01 -20.64
C LEU A 18 -11.93 -17.75 -20.52
N ALA A 19 -11.88 -16.91 -21.57
CA ALA A 19 -11.18 -15.64 -21.54
C ALA A 19 -11.73 -14.73 -20.42
N GLY A 20 -13.05 -14.62 -20.31
CA GLY A 20 -13.71 -13.88 -19.24
C GLY A 20 -13.39 -14.42 -17.83
N ALA A 21 -13.37 -15.74 -17.66
CA ALA A 21 -13.01 -16.38 -16.40
C ALA A 21 -11.55 -16.12 -15.99
N LEU A 22 -10.62 -16.19 -16.95
CA LEU A 22 -9.20 -15.89 -16.72
C LEU A 22 -8.96 -14.43 -16.33
N LEU A 23 -9.64 -13.48 -17.00
CA LEU A 23 -9.57 -12.06 -16.66
C LEU A 23 -10.11 -11.80 -15.25
N ARG A 24 -11.26 -12.39 -14.89
CA ARG A 24 -11.82 -12.31 -13.53
C ARG A 24 -10.86 -12.88 -12.48
N ARG A 25 -10.22 -14.02 -12.77
CA ARG A 25 -9.23 -14.64 -11.87
C ARG A 25 -8.00 -13.76 -11.69
N ARG A 26 -7.49 -13.16 -12.76
CA ARG A 26 -6.38 -12.19 -12.71
C ARG A 26 -6.75 -10.96 -11.89
N ALA A 27 -7.92 -10.38 -12.11
CA ALA A 27 -8.41 -9.24 -11.34
C ALA A 27 -8.55 -9.56 -9.84
N ARG A 28 -9.09 -10.74 -9.49
CA ARG A 28 -9.16 -11.20 -8.09
C ARG A 28 -7.78 -11.32 -7.45
N ARG A 29 -6.81 -11.91 -8.16
CA ARG A 29 -5.42 -12.04 -7.69
C ARG A 29 -4.73 -10.68 -7.54
N ALA A 30 -4.96 -9.74 -8.46
CA ALA A 30 -4.43 -8.38 -8.36
C ALA A 30 -5.01 -7.66 -7.14
N ARG A 31 -6.32 -7.81 -6.89
CA ARG A 31 -7.00 -7.22 -5.74
C ARG A 31 -6.52 -7.81 -4.42
N SER A 32 -6.32 -9.13 -4.33
CA SER A 32 -5.79 -9.74 -3.11
C SER A 32 -4.36 -9.29 -2.82
N ARG A 33 -3.51 -9.20 -3.84
CA ARG A 33 -2.15 -8.66 -3.71
C ARG A 33 -2.16 -7.21 -3.27
N PHE A 34 -3.02 -6.38 -3.86
CA PHE A 34 -3.17 -4.98 -3.45
C PHE A 34 -3.57 -4.86 -1.98
N ARG A 35 -4.52 -5.68 -1.50
CA ARG A 35 -4.92 -5.69 -0.09
C ARG A 35 -3.76 -6.05 0.84
N LEU A 36 -2.96 -7.07 0.50
CA LEU A 36 -1.80 -7.45 1.31
C LEU A 36 -0.78 -6.31 1.42
N VAL A 37 -0.46 -5.66 0.30
CA VAL A 37 0.46 -4.51 0.30
C VAL A 37 -0.14 -3.32 1.06
N LEU A 38 -1.45 -3.09 0.94
CA LEU A 38 -2.15 -2.04 1.68
C LEU A 38 -2.08 -2.28 3.18
N ASP A 39 -2.31 -3.52 3.63
CA ASP A 39 -2.24 -3.89 5.04
C ASP A 39 -0.80 -3.74 5.56
N GLU A 40 0.21 -4.17 4.80
CA GLU A 40 1.63 -4.01 5.15
C GLU A 40 2.00 -2.52 5.32
N VAL A 41 1.63 -1.68 4.34
CA VAL A 41 1.96 -0.26 4.40
C VAL A 41 1.17 0.46 5.50
N ALA A 42 -0.08 0.04 5.77
CA ALA A 42 -0.83 0.55 6.90
C ALA A 42 -0.13 0.24 8.23
N LEU A 43 0.42 -0.97 8.40
CA LEU A 43 1.20 -1.33 9.59
C LEU A 43 2.46 -0.46 9.74
N GLU A 44 3.16 -0.15 8.66
CA GLU A 44 4.33 0.75 8.70
C GLU A 44 3.95 2.17 9.13
N VAL A 45 2.86 2.71 8.57
CA VAL A 45 2.36 4.05 8.91
C VAL A 45 1.86 4.10 10.36
N SER A 46 1.23 3.04 10.84
CA SER A 46 0.85 2.88 12.26
C SER A 46 2.08 2.79 13.17
N GLY A 47 3.10 2.01 12.80
CA GLY A 47 4.35 1.93 13.57
C GLY A 47 5.04 3.30 13.71
N LEU A 48 5.02 4.13 12.67
CA LEU A 48 5.51 5.51 12.76
C LEU A 48 4.69 6.36 13.75
N ALA A 49 3.37 6.17 13.81
CA ALA A 49 2.53 6.87 14.78
C ALA A 49 2.86 6.47 16.23
N ASP A 50 3.14 5.18 16.45
CA ASP A 50 3.57 4.67 17.76
C ASP A 50 4.93 5.24 18.17
N ASP A 51 5.90 5.25 17.25
CA ASP A 51 7.22 5.85 17.46
C ASP A 51 7.11 7.36 17.80
N LEU A 52 6.20 8.10 17.16
CA LEU A 52 5.89 9.50 17.47
C LEU A 52 5.25 9.69 18.85
N ALA A 53 4.40 8.76 19.26
CA ALA A 53 3.70 8.81 20.54
C ALA A 53 4.64 8.52 21.72
N ALA A 54 5.68 7.72 21.49
CA ALA A 54 6.72 7.41 22.48
C ALA A 54 7.64 8.61 22.79
N LEU A 55 7.73 9.59 21.89
CA LEU A 55 8.56 10.77 22.12
C LEU A 55 7.95 11.72 23.17
N PRO A 56 8.77 12.34 24.03
CA PRO A 56 8.31 13.34 24.98
C PRO A 56 7.59 14.49 24.26
N ARG A 57 6.40 14.88 24.75
CA ARG A 57 5.67 16.03 24.19
C ARG A 57 6.39 17.36 24.43
N ARG A 58 7.14 17.44 25.54
CA ARG A 58 7.99 18.58 25.90
C ARG A 58 9.43 18.17 25.69
N CYS A 59 9.98 18.57 24.56
CA CYS A 59 11.36 18.35 24.17
C CYS A 59 11.88 19.64 23.53
N GLY A 60 13.15 19.95 23.74
CA GLY A 60 13.82 21.11 23.13
C GLY A 60 14.74 20.68 21.99
N GLY A 61 15.17 21.65 21.18
CA GLY A 61 16.23 21.46 20.17
C GLY A 61 15.90 20.39 19.12
N VAL A 62 16.87 19.51 18.87
CA VAL A 62 16.85 18.52 17.77
C VAL A 62 15.65 17.57 17.86
N VAL A 63 15.30 17.10 19.06
CA VAL A 63 14.18 16.15 19.26
C VAL A 63 12.84 16.80 18.90
N ALA A 64 12.66 18.09 19.19
CA ALA A 64 11.45 18.83 18.85
C ALA A 64 11.28 18.99 17.33
N GLU A 65 12.37 19.34 16.64
CA GLU A 65 12.38 19.47 15.18
C GLU A 65 12.14 18.12 14.52
N GLN A 66 12.75 17.04 15.02
CA GLN A 66 12.56 15.71 14.46
C GLN A 66 11.13 15.20 14.65
N ARG A 67 10.53 15.46 15.81
CA ARG A 67 9.11 15.17 16.05
C ARG A 67 8.21 15.94 15.09
N ARG A 68 8.51 17.21 14.80
CA ARG A 68 7.77 18.04 13.85
C ARG A 68 7.84 17.46 12.44
N ARG A 69 9.05 17.14 11.96
CA ARG A 69 9.27 16.54 10.63
C ARG A 69 8.58 15.19 10.51
N SER A 70 8.74 14.33 11.50
CA SER A 70 8.13 13.00 11.51
C SER A 70 6.60 13.06 11.57
N THR A 71 6.03 14.08 12.23
CA THR A 71 4.58 14.33 12.20
C THR A 71 4.10 14.71 10.80
N LEU A 72 4.85 15.54 10.07
CA LEU A 72 4.54 15.89 8.68
C LEU A 72 4.66 14.66 7.77
N ALA A 73 5.71 13.86 7.94
CA ALA A 73 5.90 12.60 7.22
C ALA A 73 4.75 11.62 7.45
N HIS A 74 4.29 11.45 8.69
CA HIS A 74 3.14 10.61 9.01
C HIS A 74 1.86 11.10 8.34
N ARG A 75 1.59 12.43 8.36
CA ARG A 75 0.42 13.01 7.67
C ARG A 75 0.47 12.77 6.17
N GLU A 76 1.65 12.94 5.57
CA GLU A 76 1.85 12.73 4.14
C GLU A 76 1.69 11.25 3.75
N ALA A 77 2.33 10.34 4.48
CA ALA A 77 2.20 8.91 4.26
C ALA A 77 0.74 8.45 4.41
N SER A 78 0.01 8.96 5.41
CA SER A 78 -1.42 8.68 5.61
C SER A 78 -2.27 9.19 4.45
N ARG A 79 -1.96 10.39 3.93
CA ARG A 79 -2.65 10.96 2.76
C ARG A 79 -2.43 10.09 1.52
N LEU A 80 -1.20 9.67 1.27
CA LEU A 80 -0.86 8.80 0.14
C LEU A 80 -1.51 7.42 0.27
N LEU A 81 -1.51 6.84 1.47
CA LEU A 81 -2.21 5.58 1.75
C LEU A 81 -3.71 5.68 1.45
N ALA A 82 -4.37 6.77 1.85
CA ALA A 82 -5.78 6.99 1.58
C ALA A 82 -6.09 7.23 0.09
N ALA A 83 -5.14 7.80 -0.66
CA ALA A 83 -5.29 8.09 -2.09
C ALA A 83 -4.92 6.90 -3.00
N ALA A 84 -4.26 5.87 -2.48
CA ALA A 84 -3.71 4.77 -3.27
C ALA A 84 -4.81 3.94 -3.95
N ARG A 85 -4.65 3.72 -5.26
CA ARG A 85 -5.56 2.88 -6.06
C ARG A 85 -4.86 1.64 -6.60
N THR A 86 -3.53 1.65 -6.60
CA THR A 86 -2.68 0.59 -7.08
C THR A 86 -1.57 0.28 -6.07
N PRO A 87 -0.97 -0.93 -6.12
CA PRO A 87 0.17 -1.27 -5.26
C PRO A 87 1.37 -0.33 -5.44
N ALA A 88 1.56 0.23 -6.63
CA ALA A 88 2.67 1.14 -6.91
C ALA A 88 2.53 2.46 -6.12
N ASP A 89 1.29 2.96 -5.97
CA ASP A 89 1.01 4.19 -5.23
C ASP A 89 1.40 4.07 -3.74
N LEU A 90 1.33 2.85 -3.20
CA LEU A 90 1.67 2.56 -1.80
C LEU A 90 3.18 2.61 -1.52
N GLY A 91 4.03 2.47 -2.55
CA GLY A 91 5.48 2.47 -2.39
C GLY A 91 6.01 3.79 -1.83
N ALA A 92 5.46 4.92 -2.26
CA ALA A 92 5.87 6.24 -1.76
C ALA A 92 5.49 6.45 -0.29
N ALA A 93 4.28 6.04 0.11
CA ALA A 93 3.84 6.09 1.51
C ALA A 93 4.74 5.24 2.41
N CYS A 94 5.07 4.02 1.97
CA CYS A 94 5.95 3.12 2.70
C CYS A 94 7.37 3.68 2.86
N ALA A 95 7.95 4.23 1.79
CA ALA A 95 9.29 4.82 1.83
C ALA A 95 9.37 6.01 2.81
N ILE A 96 8.36 6.90 2.80
CA ILE A 96 8.28 8.02 3.74
C ILE A 96 8.19 7.51 5.19
N ALA A 97 7.31 6.52 5.44
CA ALA A 97 7.13 5.97 6.77
C ALA A 97 8.42 5.35 7.31
N ARG A 98 9.08 4.47 6.54
CA ARG A 98 10.33 3.81 6.92
C ARG A 98 11.47 4.80 7.16
N GLY A 99 11.68 5.74 6.23
CA GLY A 99 12.73 6.76 6.39
C GLY A 99 12.53 7.60 7.65
N SER A 100 11.30 8.03 7.93
CA SER A 100 11.01 8.78 9.14
C SER A 100 11.22 7.96 10.43
N ARG A 101 10.90 6.66 10.40
CA ARG A 101 11.15 5.77 11.55
C ARG A 101 12.63 5.53 11.78
N ASP A 102 13.41 5.39 10.72
CA ASP A 102 14.87 5.27 10.80
C ASP A 102 15.50 6.52 11.41
N ASP A 103 15.07 7.72 10.99
CA ASP A 103 15.56 8.96 11.59
C ASP A 103 15.18 9.06 13.07
N LEU A 104 13.97 8.66 13.45
CA LEU A 104 13.53 8.64 14.85
C LEU A 104 14.34 7.66 15.69
N ARG A 105 14.68 6.50 15.12
CA ARG A 105 15.56 5.52 15.77
C ARG A 105 16.95 6.10 16.01
N ILE A 106 17.54 6.78 15.03
CA ILE A 106 18.85 7.44 15.18
C ILE A 106 18.82 8.46 16.32
N VAL A 107 17.77 9.29 16.40
CA VAL A 107 17.63 10.27 17.48
C VAL A 107 17.47 9.60 18.85
N ARG A 108 16.80 8.45 18.93
CA ARG A 108 16.63 7.70 20.18
C ARG A 108 17.91 6.97 20.62
N GLU A 109 18.69 6.46 19.69
CA GLU A 109 19.96 5.76 19.96
C GLU A 109 21.11 6.73 20.24
N GLY A 110 21.02 7.98 19.74
CA GLY A 110 22.02 9.03 19.95
C GLY A 110 21.72 10.04 21.07
N ALA A 111 20.57 9.93 21.76
CA ALA A 111 20.16 10.79 22.87
C ALA A 111 20.33 10.08 24.22
#